data_AF-R5EKL0-F1
#
_entry.id   AF-R5EKL0-F1
#
_cell.length_a   1.000
_cell.length_b   1.000
_cell.length_c   1.000
_cell.angle_alpha   90.00
_cell.angle_beta   90.00
_cell.angle_gamma   90.00
#
_symmetry.space_group_name_H-M   'P 1'
#
loop_
_entity.id
_entity.type
_entity.pdbx_description
1 polymer ?
#
loop_
_entity_poly.entity_id
_entity_poly.type
_entity_poly.pdbx_seq_one_letter_code
_entity_poly.pdbx_strand_id
1 'polypeptide(L)'
;MNIYQKYLVCYDIENDKTRKKFFDKMKDLGLISIQKSVFYGDLNQAEFSAMKKVVLKMLDPESDKCFWTKCTLSDKELGSCFGYKNFKYIEPDGYESI
;
A
#
# COMPACT_ATOMS: atom_id res chain seq x y z
N MET A 1 -20.29 7.56 -7.55
CA MET A 1 -19.21 8.01 -6.64
C MET A 1 -18.11 6.98 -6.73
N ASN A 2 -16.87 7.38 -7.02
CA ASN A 2 -15.76 6.45 -6.95
C ASN A 2 -15.53 6.11 -5.46
N ILE A 3 -15.87 4.89 -5.06
CA ILE A 3 -15.83 4.45 -3.65
C ILE A 3 -14.38 4.28 -3.17
N TYR A 4 -13.47 4.10 -4.12
CA TYR A 4 -12.06 3.88 -3.86
C TYR A 4 -11.21 5.10 -4.17
N GLN A 5 -10.18 5.29 -3.37
CA GLN A 5 -9.12 6.25 -3.59
C GLN A 5 -7.80 5.53 -3.53
N LYS A 6 -6.95 5.81 -4.52
CA LYS A 6 -5.59 5.27 -4.60
C LYS A 6 -4.65 5.94 -3.61
N TYR A 7 -3.84 5.13 -2.92
CA TYR A 7 -2.87 5.58 -1.94
C TYR A 7 -1.48 5.00 -2.21
N LEU A 8 -0.46 5.78 -1.85
CA LEU A 8 0.87 5.27 -1.54
C LEU A 8 1.01 5.23 -0.02
N VAL A 9 1.56 4.13 0.50
CA VAL A 9 1.93 4.00 1.91
C VAL A 9 3.40 3.65 1.99
N CYS A 10 4.18 4.57 2.55
CA CYS A 10 5.63 4.46 2.66
C CYS A 10 5.99 4.33 4.14
N TYR A 11 6.90 3.43 4.43
CA TYR A 11 7.32 3.19 5.80
C TYR A 11 8.83 2.99 5.92
N ASP A 12 9.30 3.22 7.13
CA ASP A 12 10.64 2.94 7.61
C ASP A 12 10.46 2.29 8.99
N ILE A 13 10.77 1.00 9.09
CA ILE A 13 10.55 0.18 10.28
C ILE A 13 11.84 -0.52 10.62
N GLU A 14 12.39 -0.19 11.79
CA GLU A 14 13.73 -0.63 12.22
C GLU A 14 13.71 -2.13 12.54
N ASN A 15 12.69 -2.58 13.27
CA ASN A 15 12.61 -3.96 13.70
C ASN A 15 12.14 -4.90 12.57
N ASP A 16 13.01 -5.83 12.16
CA ASP A 16 12.73 -6.80 11.10
C ASP A 16 11.47 -7.66 11.32
N LYS A 17 11.20 -8.08 12.57
CA LYS A 17 10.02 -8.90 12.88
C LYS A 17 8.75 -8.08 12.76
N THR A 18 8.75 -6.85 13.28
CA THR A 18 7.63 -5.90 13.12
C THR A 18 7.40 -5.58 11.66
N ARG A 19 8.46 -5.27 10.91
CA ARG A 19 8.39 -4.96 9.48
C ARG A 19 7.77 -6.08 8.67
N LYS A 20 8.17 -7.34 8.92
CA LYS A 20 7.57 -8.51 8.24
C LYS A 20 6.07 -8.63 8.54
N LYS A 21 5.68 -8.54 9.82
CA LYS A 21 4.26 -8.60 10.21
C LYS A 21 3.44 -7.45 9.63
N PHE A 22 4.01 -6.25 9.61
CA PHE A 22 3.37 -5.07 9.03
C PHE A 22 3.15 -5.26 7.53
N PHE A 23 4.18 -5.74 6.82
CA PHE A 23 4.10 -6.06 5.40
C PHE A 23 2.98 -7.05 5.09
N ASP A 24 2.87 -8.13 5.86
CA ASP A 24 1.81 -9.14 5.67
C ASP A 24 0.42 -8.53 5.94
N LYS A 25 0.28 -7.71 6.99
CA LYS A 25 -0.99 -7.03 7.33
C LYS A 25 -1.44 -6.02 6.26
N MET A 26 -0.51 -5.34 5.62
CA MET A 26 -0.84 -4.40 4.53
C MET A 26 -1.33 -5.15 3.29
N LYS A 27 -0.77 -6.33 3.00
CA LYS A 27 -1.30 -7.21 1.94
C LYS A 27 -2.70 -7.73 2.23
N ASP A 28 -2.98 -8.10 3.49
CA ASP A 28 -4.33 -8.51 3.92
C ASP A 28 -5.39 -7.42 3.69
N LEU A 29 -4.97 -6.13 3.66
CA LEU A 29 -5.83 -4.98 3.38
C LEU A 29 -5.99 -4.68 1.87
N GLY A 30 -5.47 -5.54 1.00
CA GLY A 30 -5.57 -5.36 -0.46
C GLY A 30 -4.50 -4.45 -1.07
N LEU A 31 -3.55 -3.95 -0.28
CA LEU A 31 -2.44 -3.16 -0.82
C LEU A 31 -1.37 -4.06 -1.44
N ILE A 32 -0.83 -3.63 -2.57
CA ILE A 32 0.26 -4.32 -3.24
C ILE A 32 1.61 -3.69 -2.87
N SER A 33 2.61 -4.54 -2.63
CA SER A 33 3.97 -4.09 -2.36
C SER A 33 4.64 -3.73 -3.68
N ILE A 34 5.09 -2.49 -3.83
CA ILE A 34 5.82 -2.01 -5.02
C ILE A 34 7.31 -1.80 -4.75
N GLN A 35 7.69 -1.59 -3.49
CA GLN A 35 9.09 -1.62 -3.03
C GLN A 35 9.18 -2.35 -1.69
N LYS A 36 10.42 -2.60 -1.23
CA LYS A 36 10.68 -3.21 0.09
C LYS A 36 9.91 -2.52 1.22
N SER A 37 9.72 -1.20 1.12
CA SER A 37 9.03 -0.41 2.14
C SER A 37 7.97 0.56 1.61
N VAL A 38 7.38 0.23 0.45
CA VAL A 38 6.31 1.03 -0.17
C VAL A 38 5.19 0.14 -0.67
N PHE A 39 3.97 0.47 -0.27
CA PHE A 39 2.72 -0.10 -0.75
C PHE A 39 1.97 0.89 -1.64
N TYR A 40 1.20 0.33 -2.56
CA TYR A 40 0.30 1.04 -3.46
C TYR A 40 -1.02 0.29 -3.57
N GLY A 41 -2.13 1.01 -3.66
CA GLY A 41 -3.41 0.38 -3.96
C GLY A 41 -4.60 1.29 -3.71
N ASP A 42 -5.76 0.80 -4.12
CA ASP A 42 -7.05 1.45 -3.99
C ASP A 42 -7.69 1.03 -2.68
N LEU A 43 -8.07 2.01 -1.85
CA LEU A 43 -8.74 1.79 -0.58
C LEU A 43 -10.04 2.58 -0.54
N ASN A 44 -11.11 1.93 -0.11
CA ASN A 44 -12.32 2.62 0.31
C ASN A 44 -12.14 3.21 1.73
N GLN A 45 -13.14 3.94 2.21
CA GLN A 45 -13.07 4.62 3.50
C GLN A 45 -12.87 3.66 4.69
N ALA A 46 -13.44 2.46 4.64
CA ALA A 46 -13.33 1.47 5.70
C ALA A 46 -11.92 0.85 5.72
N GLU A 47 -11.40 0.46 4.55
CA GLU A 47 -10.06 -0.09 4.38
C GLU A 47 -8.98 0.94 4.76
N PHE A 48 -9.15 2.20 4.35
CA PHE A 48 -8.25 3.28 4.76
C PHE A 48 -8.26 3.47 6.29
N SER A 49 -9.43 3.36 6.91
CA SER A 49 -9.54 3.43 8.38
C SER A 49 -8.89 2.21 9.06
N ALA A 50 -8.99 1.03 8.46
CA ALA A 50 -8.32 -0.18 8.94
C ALA A 50 -6.80 -0.07 8.83
N MET A 51 -6.28 0.44 7.69
CA MET A 51 -4.86 0.70 7.49
C MET A 51 -4.30 1.62 8.58
N LYS A 52 -4.95 2.75 8.87
CA LYS A 52 -4.52 3.65 9.96
C LYS A 52 -4.48 2.95 11.31
N LYS A 53 -5.46 2.11 11.62
CA LYS A 53 -5.50 1.34 12.87
C LYS A 53 -4.34 0.34 12.95
N VAL A 54 -3.99 -0.30 11.84
CA VAL A 54 -2.84 -1.20 11.75
C VAL A 54 -1.54 -0.44 12.04
N VAL A 55 -1.32 0.69 11.38
CA VAL A 55 -0.14 1.56 11.60
C VAL A 55 -0.03 1.96 13.07
N LEU A 56 -1.06 2.57 13.64
CA LEU A 56 -1.05 3.08 15.02
C LEU A 56 -0.92 1.98 16.08
N LYS A 57 -1.31 0.74 15.77
CA LYS A 57 -1.23 -0.39 16.70
C LYS A 57 0.13 -1.11 16.65
N MET A 58 0.79 -1.11 15.49
CA MET A 58 1.96 -1.96 15.26
C MET A 58 3.28 -1.22 15.31
N LEU A 59 3.30 0.07 14.97
CA LEU A 59 4.53 0.83 14.85
C LEU A 59 4.90 1.51 16.17
N ASP A 60 6.20 1.55 16.45
CA ASP A 60 6.77 2.28 17.57
C ASP A 60 7.02 3.75 17.15
N PRO A 61 6.36 4.74 17.77
CA PRO A 61 6.49 6.14 17.36
C PRO A 61 7.89 6.72 17.55
N GLU A 62 8.76 6.10 18.36
CA GLU A 62 10.12 6.61 18.60
C GLU A 62 11.11 6.15 17.53
N SER A 63 10.90 4.99 16.92
CA SER A 63 11.83 4.36 15.98
C SER A 63 11.27 4.22 14.56
N ASP A 64 9.97 4.05 14.41
CA ASP A 64 9.32 3.78 13.13
C ASP A 64 8.69 5.05 12.54
N LYS A 65 8.67 5.13 11.20
CA LYS A 65 8.00 6.19 10.46
C LYS A 65 7.09 5.58 9.41
N CYS A 66 5.87 6.07 9.30
CA CYS A 66 4.96 5.67 8.24
C CYS A 66 4.12 6.86 7.82
N PHE A 67 4.05 7.10 6.51
CA PHE A 67 3.17 8.11 5.95
C PHE A 67 2.38 7.51 4.79
N TRP A 68 1.23 8.12 4.51
CA TRP A 68 0.41 7.77 3.38
C TRP A 68 -0.03 9.04 2.67
N THR A 69 -0.19 8.95 1.36
CA THR A 69 -0.70 10.05 0.55
C THR A 69 -1.60 9.53 -0.55
N LYS A 70 -2.55 10.36 -0.98
CA LYS A 70 -3.30 10.09 -2.20
C LYS A 70 -2.32 10.00 -3.36
N CYS A 71 -2.48 8.98 -4.18
CA CYS A 71 -1.64 8.76 -5.33
C CYS A 71 -2.45 8.96 -6.61
N THR A 72 -1.94 9.79 -7.50
CA THR A 72 -2.52 10.01 -8.83
C THR A 72 -1.78 9.24 -9.92
N LEU A 73 -0.66 8.60 -9.59
CA LEU A 73 0.09 7.82 -10.57
C LEU A 73 -0.76 6.63 -11.04
N SER A 74 -0.86 6.52 -12.34
CA SER A 74 -1.39 5.33 -13.02
C SER A 74 -0.39 4.17 -12.93
N ASP A 75 -0.90 2.97 -13.16
CA ASP A 75 -0.11 1.75 -13.35
C ASP A 75 0.92 1.89 -14.49
N LYS A 76 0.56 2.59 -15.57
CA LYS A 76 1.47 2.88 -16.69
C LYS A 76 2.62 3.81 -16.30
N GLU A 77 2.32 4.88 -15.56
CA GLU A 77 3.35 5.80 -15.07
C GLU A 77 4.29 5.10 -14.09
N LEU A 78 3.76 4.28 -13.18
CA LEU A 78 4.57 3.41 -12.33
C LEU A 78 5.43 2.43 -13.15
N GLY A 79 4.86 1.80 -14.18
CA GLY A 79 5.58 0.88 -15.07
C GLY A 79 6.72 1.53 -15.85
N SER A 80 6.62 2.84 -16.10
CA SER A 80 7.69 3.63 -16.75
C SER A 80 8.86 3.97 -15.83
N CYS A 81 8.69 3.80 -14.51
CA CYS A 81 9.74 4.06 -13.54
C CYS A 81 10.84 2.99 -13.57
N PHE A 82 12.02 3.35 -13.08
CA PHE A 82 13.19 2.46 -13.07
C PHE A 82 12.90 1.17 -12.28
N GLY A 83 13.08 0.02 -12.93
CA GLY A 83 12.88 -1.30 -12.31
C GLY A 83 11.45 -1.86 -12.39
N TYR A 84 10.50 -1.15 -12.99
CA TYR A 84 9.07 -1.53 -13.01
C TYR A 84 8.54 -1.99 -14.38
N LYS A 85 9.42 -2.39 -15.31
CA LYS A 85 9.04 -2.74 -16.70
C LYS A 85 7.90 -3.77 -16.84
N ASN A 86 7.72 -4.63 -15.83
CA ASN A 86 6.69 -5.67 -15.81
C ASN A 86 5.62 -5.42 -14.73
N PHE A 87 5.49 -4.19 -14.24
CA PHE A 87 4.50 -3.85 -13.24
C PHE A 87 3.10 -4.02 -13.82
N LYS A 88 2.27 -4.77 -13.10
CA LYS A 88 0.85 -4.96 -13.39
C LYS A 88 0.07 -4.69 -12.12
N TYR A 89 -1.00 -3.93 -12.25
CA TYR A 89 -1.92 -3.64 -11.17
C TYR A 89 -3.30 -4.14 -11.54
N ILE A 90 -3.92 -4.85 -10.60
CA ILE A 90 -5.30 -5.32 -10.73
C ILE A 90 -6.12 -4.43 -9.80
N GLU A 91 -7.10 -3.74 -10.36
CA GLU A 91 -8.02 -2.91 -9.58
C GLU A 91 -8.93 -3.80 -8.72
N PRO A 92 -9.36 -3.35 -7.51
CA PRO A 92 -10.15 -4.17 -6.59
C PRO A 92 -11.44 -4.75 -7.20
N ASP A 93 -12.05 -4.00 -8.13
CA ASP A 93 -13.30 -4.37 -8.82
C ASP A 93 -13.07 -4.88 -10.26
N GLY A 94 -11.83 -5.15 -10.63
CA GLY A 94 -11.47 -5.65 -11.95
C GLY A 94 -11.96 -7.09 -12.15
N TYR A 95 -13.16 -7.25 -12.71
CA TYR A 95 -13.55 -8.50 -13.33
C TYR A 95 -12.53 -8.81 -14.44
N GLU A 96 -11.72 -9.86 -14.27
CA GLU A 96 -11.22 -10.58 -15.43
C GLU A 96 -12.44 -11.17 -16.12
N SER A 97 -12.89 -10.54 -17.21
CA SER A 97 -13.81 -11.17 -18.15
C SER A 97 -13.12 -12.43 -18.67
N ILE A 98 -13.52 -13.58 -18.13
CA ILE A 98 -13.25 -14.89 -18.72
C ILE A 98 -14.05 -15.00 -20.03
#